data_AF-A0A6A3J9B9-F1
#
_entry.id   AF-A0A6A3J9B9-F1
#
_cell.length_a   1.000
_cell.length_b   1.000
_cell.length_c   1.000
_cell.angle_alpha   90.00
_cell.angle_beta   90.00
_cell.angle_gamma   90.00
#
_symmetry.space_group_name_H-M   'P 1'
#
loop_
_entity.id
_entity.type
_entity.pdbx_description
1 polymer ?
#
loop_
_entity_poly.entity_id
_entity_poly.type
_entity_poly.pdbx_seq_one_letter_code
_entity_poly.pdbx_strand_id
1 'polypeptide(L)'
;MEEATSSAPRRQRSWRPAGDSSAQEKRQRMTPRKSRPIQRRWMAYAPPRSADDPSVPITASTFRFMSFNVLADYLVQNDRENEPAKRHVKYDWEYRRGRLVKEILRWLPDVVNLQEVDHFEDFFEPRLRNAGYMGVYKRRTGETTHDGCAIFVKEDKFRIVSSHPLEYHVPGHPVLDRDNIALTAVVEETSNANGSTPARFVVANTHLLFNPNRGEIKLAQLNMLLEHLTSLRQEHNLMLPVLLSGDFNLAPHSPLYHFLSSGELDASGLSRYDLSGQNLSKHAEKKTIRTNENDRARHHGNGTAHGKFNAAKARRDDFRVFKANTVYSHELDFASAYAQSPNDKCTGEPKFTIFHNGSRGAVDYIWFTRGSLHCHGVVEMIPAGLLFVNKELPTMEHSSDHLSLVANFSLR
;
A
#
# COMPACT_ATOMS: atom_id res chain seq x y z
N MET A 1 36.34 -40.33 -70.70
CA MET A 1 35.94 -39.37 -69.64
C MET A 1 34.52 -39.72 -69.24
N GLU A 2 34.31 -39.74 -67.94
CA GLU A 2 33.24 -40.39 -67.17
C GLU A 2 31.82 -39.89 -67.43
N GLU A 3 30.91 -40.88 -67.32
CA GLU A 3 29.62 -40.92 -66.62
C GLU A 3 28.52 -39.85 -66.75
N ALA A 4 27.31 -40.41 -66.72
CA ALA A 4 26.00 -39.82 -66.96
C ALA A 4 25.37 -39.19 -65.71
N THR A 5 24.37 -38.31 -65.91
CA THR A 5 23.14 -38.32 -65.08
C THR A 5 21.92 -37.71 -65.81
N SER A 6 20.90 -38.56 -65.95
CA SER A 6 19.44 -38.40 -65.97
C SER A 6 18.78 -36.99 -66.04
N SER A 7 17.88 -36.81 -67.01
CA SER A 7 16.91 -35.71 -67.11
C SER A 7 15.47 -36.24 -66.93
N ALA A 8 14.64 -35.53 -66.14
CA ALA A 8 13.22 -35.81 -65.95
C ALA A 8 12.37 -34.53 -66.17
N PRO A 9 11.15 -34.61 -66.74
CA PRO A 9 10.42 -33.44 -67.22
C PRO A 9 9.45 -32.82 -66.19
N ARG A 10 9.25 -31.50 -66.32
CA ARG A 10 8.27 -30.67 -65.58
C ARG A 10 6.83 -31.16 -65.77
N ARG A 11 6.08 -31.33 -64.68
CA ARG A 11 4.61 -31.50 -64.68
C ARG A 11 3.91 -30.24 -64.17
N GLN A 12 3.14 -29.60 -65.05
CA GLN A 12 2.02 -28.74 -64.69
C GLN A 12 0.92 -29.59 -64.01
N ARG A 13 0.29 -29.08 -62.95
CA ARG A 13 -0.98 -29.62 -62.45
C ARG A 13 -2.00 -28.51 -62.29
N SER A 14 -3.13 -28.76 -62.94
CA SER A 14 -4.32 -27.96 -63.10
C SER A 14 -5.17 -27.90 -61.83
N TRP A 15 -5.86 -26.77 -61.69
CA TRP A 15 -6.89 -26.50 -60.69
C TRP A 15 -8.08 -27.45 -60.83
N ARG A 16 -8.62 -27.89 -59.68
CA ARG A 16 -9.99 -28.45 -59.55
C ARG A 16 -10.70 -27.77 -58.37
N PRO A 17 -12.00 -27.48 -58.46
CA PRO A 17 -12.73 -26.69 -57.47
C PRO A 17 -13.32 -27.58 -56.37
N ALA A 18 -13.31 -27.09 -55.13
CA ALA A 18 -13.91 -27.76 -53.98
C ALA A 18 -15.19 -27.02 -53.54
N GLY A 19 -16.33 -27.66 -53.79
CA GLY A 19 -17.40 -27.93 -52.83
C GLY A 19 -18.00 -26.76 -52.04
N ASP A 20 -19.18 -26.35 -52.47
CA ASP A 20 -20.15 -25.59 -51.70
C ASP A 20 -20.80 -26.51 -50.64
N SER A 21 -20.63 -26.20 -49.35
CA SER A 21 -21.52 -26.71 -48.29
C SER A 21 -21.61 -25.70 -47.15
N SER A 22 -22.84 -25.27 -46.90
CA SER A 22 -23.26 -24.27 -45.95
C SER A 22 -22.96 -24.66 -44.49
N ALA A 23 -22.21 -23.82 -43.78
CA ALA A 23 -22.28 -23.72 -42.33
C ALA A 23 -22.23 -22.24 -41.94
N GLN A 24 -23.42 -21.67 -41.66
CA GLN A 24 -23.53 -20.39 -40.98
C GLN A 24 -22.84 -20.48 -39.62
N GLU A 25 -21.59 -20.00 -39.53
CA GLU A 25 -20.96 -19.70 -38.25
C GLU A 25 -21.73 -18.53 -37.61
N LYS A 26 -22.67 -18.87 -36.74
CA LYS A 26 -23.25 -17.95 -35.76
C LYS A 26 -22.11 -17.33 -34.97
N ARG A 27 -21.67 -16.13 -35.37
CA ARG A 27 -20.98 -15.18 -34.50
C ARG A 27 -21.91 -14.88 -33.33
N GLN A 28 -21.86 -15.69 -32.28
CA GLN A 28 -22.38 -15.30 -30.99
C GLN A 28 -21.62 -14.04 -30.60
N ARG A 29 -22.30 -12.89 -30.63
CA ARG A 29 -21.89 -11.72 -29.85
C ARG A 29 -21.77 -12.22 -28.42
N MET A 30 -20.54 -12.51 -27.99
CA MET A 30 -20.25 -12.66 -26.56
C MET A 30 -20.60 -11.32 -25.93
N THR A 31 -21.78 -11.24 -25.32
CA THR A 31 -22.11 -10.20 -24.36
C THR A 31 -20.95 -10.16 -23.35
N PRO A 32 -20.39 -8.97 -23.03
CA PRO A 32 -19.35 -8.89 -22.02
C PRO A 32 -19.90 -9.55 -20.77
N ARG A 33 -19.26 -10.65 -20.36
CA ARG A 33 -19.62 -11.37 -19.14
C ARG A 33 -19.48 -10.33 -18.03
N LYS A 34 -20.59 -9.87 -17.44
CA LYS A 34 -20.56 -8.92 -16.31
C LYS A 34 -19.55 -9.48 -15.31
N SER A 35 -18.41 -8.81 -15.15
CA SER A 35 -17.42 -9.18 -14.15
C SER A 35 -18.15 -9.21 -12.82
N ARG A 36 -18.09 -10.35 -12.12
CA ARG A 36 -18.52 -10.36 -10.74
C ARG A 36 -17.49 -9.54 -9.96
N PRO A 37 -17.91 -8.62 -9.09
CA PRO A 37 -16.98 -7.90 -8.23
C PRO A 37 -16.10 -8.89 -7.48
N ILE A 38 -14.79 -8.66 -7.50
CA ILE A 38 -13.83 -9.56 -6.85
C ILE A 38 -14.01 -9.39 -5.34
N GLN A 39 -14.49 -10.45 -4.69
CA GLN A 39 -14.59 -10.48 -3.24
C GLN A 39 -13.24 -10.84 -2.65
N ARG A 40 -12.62 -9.87 -1.96
CA ARG A 40 -11.48 -10.11 -1.08
C ARG A 40 -11.95 -10.88 0.15
N ARG A 41 -11.11 -11.75 0.69
CA ARG A 41 -11.40 -12.57 1.87
C ARG A 41 -10.48 -12.23 3.02
N TRP A 42 -10.95 -12.57 4.22
CA TRP A 42 -10.13 -12.54 5.42
C TRP A 42 -9.11 -13.69 5.40
N MET A 43 -7.87 -13.37 5.76
CA MET A 43 -6.82 -14.35 6.00
C MET A 43 -6.36 -14.23 7.43
N ALA A 44 -6.64 -15.27 8.22
CA ALA A 44 -6.21 -15.35 9.61
C ALA A 44 -4.74 -15.76 9.70
N TYR A 45 -4.03 -15.17 10.64
CA TYR A 45 -2.71 -15.58 11.07
C TYR A 45 -2.79 -16.42 12.34
N ALA A 46 -1.68 -17.05 12.72
CA ALA A 46 -1.62 -17.85 13.93
C ALA A 46 -1.81 -16.93 15.16
N PRO A 47 -2.71 -17.27 16.09
CA PRO A 47 -2.93 -16.47 17.30
C PRO A 47 -1.66 -16.45 18.18
N PRO A 48 -1.52 -15.47 19.08
CA PRO A 48 -0.44 -15.46 20.04
C PRO A 48 -0.63 -16.64 21.00
N ARG A 49 0.48 -17.22 21.46
CA ARG A 49 0.49 -18.39 22.36
C ARG A 49 1.01 -17.98 23.73
N SER A 50 0.54 -18.64 24.79
CA SER A 50 1.00 -18.39 26.15
C SER A 50 2.52 -18.61 26.26
N ALA A 51 3.20 -17.74 26.99
CA ALA A 51 4.62 -17.90 27.29
C ALA A 51 4.87 -19.12 28.20
N ASP A 52 3.91 -19.42 29.08
CA ASP A 52 3.98 -20.53 30.03
C ASP A 52 3.56 -21.87 29.38
N ASP A 53 2.66 -21.82 28.39
CA ASP A 53 2.23 -22.99 27.62
C ASP A 53 2.01 -22.63 26.14
N PRO A 54 3.00 -22.90 25.27
CA PRO A 54 2.89 -22.64 23.84
C PRO A 54 1.76 -23.38 23.14
N SER A 55 1.11 -24.37 23.76
CA SER A 55 -0.05 -25.06 23.18
C SER A 55 -1.37 -24.28 23.32
N VAL A 56 -1.42 -23.29 24.22
CA VAL A 56 -2.62 -22.52 24.55
C VAL A 56 -2.61 -21.17 23.80
N PRO A 57 -3.58 -20.91 22.90
CA PRO A 57 -3.77 -19.58 22.30
C PRO A 57 -4.26 -18.57 23.34
N ILE A 58 -3.70 -17.36 23.32
CA ILE A 58 -4.17 -16.25 24.14
C ILE A 58 -5.40 -15.63 23.45
N THR A 59 -6.52 -15.59 24.15
CA THR A 59 -7.69 -14.80 23.74
C THR A 59 -7.42 -13.34 24.10
N ALA A 60 -7.36 -12.49 23.08
CA ALA A 60 -7.19 -11.05 23.26
C ALA A 60 -8.38 -10.31 22.65
N SER A 61 -8.77 -9.20 23.27
CA SER A 61 -9.66 -8.24 22.62
C SER A 61 -8.97 -7.75 21.35
N THR A 62 -9.68 -7.79 20.22
CA THR A 62 -9.11 -7.38 18.94
C THR A 62 -9.82 -6.16 18.38
N PHE A 63 -9.07 -5.39 17.60
CA PHE A 63 -9.59 -4.27 16.85
C PHE A 63 -9.07 -4.28 15.42
N ARG A 64 -9.90 -3.79 14.51
CA ARG A 64 -9.60 -3.74 13.09
C ARG A 64 -9.06 -2.38 12.69
N PHE A 65 -7.98 -2.39 11.92
CA PHE A 65 -7.31 -1.21 11.42
C PHE A 65 -7.37 -1.17 9.89
N MET A 66 -7.65 0.00 9.32
CA MET A 66 -7.64 0.23 7.88
C MET A 66 -6.68 1.36 7.50
N SER A 67 -5.95 1.19 6.39
CA SER A 67 -5.27 2.27 5.67
C SER A 67 -5.76 2.33 4.24
N PHE A 68 -6.12 3.51 3.74
CA PHE A 68 -6.66 3.64 2.38
C PHE A 68 -6.42 5.04 1.78
N ASN A 69 -5.62 5.09 0.71
CA ASN A 69 -5.55 6.26 -0.16
C ASN A 69 -6.83 6.33 -1.00
N VAL A 70 -7.63 7.39 -0.82
CA VAL A 70 -8.98 7.48 -1.41
C VAL A 70 -9.03 8.15 -2.79
N LEU A 71 -7.87 8.58 -3.31
CA LEU A 71 -7.72 9.32 -4.55
C LEU A 71 -8.50 10.66 -4.52
N ALA A 72 -7.79 11.76 -4.27
CA ALA A 72 -8.43 13.09 -4.17
C ALA A 72 -9.15 13.44 -5.48
N ASP A 73 -10.28 14.13 -5.39
CA ASP A 73 -11.09 14.46 -6.56
C ASP A 73 -10.38 15.38 -7.54
N TYR A 74 -9.59 16.33 -7.05
CA TYR A 74 -8.83 17.18 -7.97
C TYR A 74 -7.67 16.44 -8.66
N LEU A 75 -7.18 15.32 -8.11
CA LEU A 75 -6.04 14.58 -8.66
C LEU A 75 -6.42 13.67 -9.85
N VAL A 76 -7.70 13.35 -10.04
CA VAL A 76 -8.14 12.50 -11.16
C VAL A 76 -8.17 13.21 -12.51
N GLN A 77 -8.01 14.53 -12.54
CA GLN A 77 -8.22 15.34 -13.75
C GLN A 77 -7.29 14.95 -14.89
N ASN A 78 -5.99 14.78 -14.61
CA ASN A 78 -5.02 14.40 -15.64
C ASN A 78 -5.35 13.04 -16.26
N ASP A 79 -5.76 12.06 -15.44
CA ASP A 79 -6.14 10.73 -15.95
C ASP A 79 -7.42 10.77 -16.77
N ARG A 80 -8.40 11.56 -16.31
CA ARG A 80 -9.65 11.78 -17.00
C ARG A 80 -9.43 12.37 -18.39
N GLU A 81 -8.59 13.40 -18.51
CA GLU A 81 -8.29 14.07 -19.77
C GLU A 81 -7.57 13.18 -20.78
N ASN A 82 -6.78 12.22 -20.29
CA ASN A 82 -6.10 11.22 -21.12
C ASN A 82 -7.01 10.05 -21.57
N GLU A 83 -8.27 10.02 -21.15
CA GLU A 83 -9.24 8.99 -21.52
C GLU A 83 -10.42 9.50 -22.38
N PRO A 84 -11.01 8.65 -23.24
CA PRO A 84 -12.22 9.00 -23.97
C PRO A 84 -13.38 9.33 -23.04
N ALA A 85 -14.14 10.39 -23.34
CA ALA A 85 -15.26 10.92 -22.54
C ALA A 85 -16.24 9.85 -22.00
N LYS A 86 -16.52 8.81 -22.79
CA LYS A 86 -17.40 7.68 -22.39
C LYS A 86 -16.92 6.90 -21.15
N ARG A 87 -15.68 7.10 -20.70
CA ARG A 87 -15.10 6.45 -19.52
C ARG A 87 -14.98 7.37 -18.31
N HIS A 88 -15.33 8.66 -18.44
CA HIS A 88 -15.11 9.65 -17.40
C HIS A 88 -15.90 9.39 -16.11
N VAL A 89 -17.04 8.72 -16.20
CA VAL A 89 -17.93 8.46 -15.04
C VAL A 89 -17.21 7.79 -13.87
N LYS A 90 -16.19 6.96 -14.12
CA LYS A 90 -15.42 6.29 -13.04
C LYS A 90 -14.61 7.27 -12.18
N TYR A 91 -14.32 8.47 -12.70
CA TYR A 91 -13.56 9.53 -12.05
C TYR A 91 -14.45 10.54 -11.31
N ASP A 92 -15.72 10.68 -11.69
CA ASP A 92 -16.62 11.67 -11.10
C ASP A 92 -16.79 11.43 -9.58
N TRP A 93 -16.58 12.48 -8.77
CA TRP A 93 -16.75 12.44 -7.32
C TRP A 93 -18.08 11.81 -6.89
N GLU A 94 -19.16 12.25 -7.52
CA GLU A 94 -20.53 11.76 -7.26
C GLU A 94 -20.66 10.25 -7.45
N TYR A 95 -19.89 9.67 -8.36
CA TYR A 95 -19.82 8.23 -8.58
C TYR A 95 -18.93 7.53 -7.55
N ARG A 96 -17.79 8.13 -7.19
CA ARG A 96 -16.75 7.54 -6.32
C ARG A 96 -17.13 7.60 -4.84
N ARG A 97 -17.60 8.74 -4.35
CA ARG A 97 -17.75 9.07 -2.92
C ARG A 97 -18.52 8.00 -2.13
N GLY A 98 -19.68 7.58 -2.62
CA GLY A 98 -20.50 6.56 -1.95
C GLY A 98 -19.87 5.17 -1.94
N ARG A 99 -19.03 4.87 -2.94
CA ARG A 99 -18.31 3.59 -3.05
C ARG A 99 -17.08 3.55 -2.15
N LEU A 100 -16.39 4.67 -1.98
CA LEU A 100 -15.28 4.81 -1.03
C LEU A 100 -15.76 4.52 0.39
N VAL A 101 -16.84 5.17 0.84
CA VAL A 101 -17.46 4.88 2.15
C VAL A 101 -17.97 3.44 2.24
N LYS A 102 -18.55 2.90 1.15
CA LYS A 102 -18.98 1.49 1.13
C LYS A 102 -17.82 0.51 1.27
N GLU A 103 -16.64 0.82 0.73
CA GLU A 103 -15.43 0.00 0.92
C GLU A 103 -14.97 0.07 2.39
N ILE A 104 -14.95 1.26 2.99
CA ILE A 104 -14.60 1.43 4.41
C ILE A 104 -15.56 0.62 5.29
N LEU A 105 -16.88 0.86 5.16
CA LEU A 105 -17.90 0.23 6.00
C LEU A 105 -18.12 -1.25 5.70
N ARG A 106 -17.72 -1.76 4.52
CA ARG A 106 -17.72 -3.21 4.25
C ARG A 106 -16.86 -3.95 5.26
N TRP A 107 -15.72 -3.37 5.61
CA TRP A 107 -14.76 -3.98 6.51
C TRP A 107 -14.98 -3.60 7.95
N LEU A 108 -15.89 -2.67 8.28
CA LEU A 108 -16.16 -2.22 9.66
C LEU A 108 -14.88 -2.08 10.50
N PRO A 109 -13.87 -1.30 10.05
CA PRO A 109 -12.67 -1.07 10.84
C PRO A 109 -13.01 -0.31 12.13
N ASP A 110 -12.22 -0.50 13.18
CA ASP A 110 -12.35 0.28 14.41
C ASP A 110 -11.45 1.53 14.38
N VAL A 111 -10.39 1.50 13.58
CA VAL A 111 -9.48 2.63 13.29
C VAL A 111 -9.27 2.74 11.78
N VAL A 112 -9.35 3.95 11.22
CA VAL A 112 -9.20 4.22 9.79
C VAL A 112 -8.22 5.34 9.54
N ASN A 113 -7.17 5.07 8.79
CA ASN A 113 -6.27 6.06 8.22
C ASN A 113 -6.59 6.26 6.73
N LEU A 114 -6.91 7.48 6.34
CA LEU A 114 -7.15 7.85 4.95
C LEU A 114 -6.08 8.82 4.45
N GLN A 115 -5.60 8.62 3.22
CA GLN A 115 -4.72 9.55 2.51
C GLN A 115 -5.46 10.14 1.31
N GLU A 116 -5.00 11.27 0.79
CA GLU A 116 -5.64 12.01 -0.32
C GLU A 116 -7.09 12.44 -0.03
N VAL A 117 -7.37 12.89 1.19
CA VAL A 117 -8.70 13.37 1.58
C VAL A 117 -8.83 14.86 1.31
N ASP A 118 -9.67 15.26 0.35
CA ASP A 118 -10.03 16.65 0.02
C ASP A 118 -11.49 17.03 0.35
N HIS A 119 -12.36 16.04 0.58
CA HIS A 119 -13.76 16.20 0.99
C HIS A 119 -14.01 15.78 2.46
N PHE A 120 -13.16 16.22 3.39
CA PHE A 120 -13.27 15.81 4.79
C PHE A 120 -14.57 16.33 5.43
N GLU A 121 -14.77 17.65 5.48
CA GLU A 121 -15.87 18.29 6.21
C GLU A 121 -17.24 18.09 5.56
N ASP A 122 -17.30 18.12 4.23
CA ASP A 122 -18.56 18.05 3.48
C ASP A 122 -19.03 16.62 3.21
N PHE A 123 -18.13 15.62 3.34
CA PHE A 123 -18.46 14.23 3.01
C PHE A 123 -17.95 13.19 4.01
N PHE A 124 -16.63 13.00 4.15
CA PHE A 124 -16.10 11.85 4.92
C PHE A 124 -16.49 11.92 6.39
N GLU A 125 -16.33 13.09 7.01
CA GLU A 125 -16.67 13.34 8.41
C GLU A 125 -18.16 13.05 8.69
N PRO A 126 -19.14 13.73 8.06
CA PRO A 126 -20.54 13.52 8.39
C PRO A 126 -21.01 12.09 8.06
N ARG A 127 -20.45 11.46 7.02
CA ARG A 127 -20.80 10.08 6.65
C ARG A 127 -20.27 9.05 7.63
N LEU A 128 -19.03 9.18 8.09
CA LEU A 128 -18.43 8.26 9.05
C LEU A 128 -18.94 8.55 10.48
N ARG A 129 -19.23 9.80 10.84
CA ARG A 129 -19.93 10.16 12.08
C ARG A 129 -21.28 9.48 12.20
N ASN A 130 -22.08 9.50 11.13
CA ASN A 130 -23.35 8.76 11.11
C ASN A 130 -23.17 7.23 11.23
N ALA A 131 -21.98 6.71 10.95
CA ALA A 131 -21.62 5.32 11.17
C ALA A 131 -20.92 5.08 12.52
N GLY A 132 -20.89 6.04 13.44
CA GLY A 132 -20.33 5.91 14.80
C GLY A 132 -18.81 6.10 14.89
N TYR A 133 -18.22 6.87 13.97
CA TYR A 133 -16.81 7.23 14.00
C TYR A 133 -16.61 8.71 14.33
N MET A 134 -15.59 9.02 15.10
CA MET A 134 -15.07 10.38 15.21
C MET A 134 -13.75 10.50 14.43
N GLY A 135 -13.51 11.64 13.79
CA GLY A 135 -12.35 11.85 12.94
C GLY A 135 -11.59 13.13 13.23
N VAL A 136 -10.28 13.11 12.96
CA VAL A 136 -9.40 14.28 12.88
C VAL A 136 -8.72 14.33 11.51
N TYR A 137 -8.43 15.52 11.03
CA TYR A 137 -7.90 15.74 9.69
C TYR A 137 -6.80 16.79 9.67
N LYS A 138 -5.80 16.55 8.81
CA LYS A 138 -4.75 17.52 8.50
C LYS A 138 -4.61 17.62 6.98
N ARG A 139 -5.03 18.75 6.45
CA ARG A 139 -4.73 19.17 5.08
C ARG A 139 -3.24 19.50 4.93
N ARG A 140 -2.70 19.23 3.75
CA ARG A 140 -1.38 19.73 3.31
C ARG A 140 -1.38 21.26 3.23
N THR A 141 -0.22 21.88 3.45
CA THR A 141 -0.11 23.35 3.56
C THR A 141 0.21 24.08 2.26
N GLY A 142 0.44 23.37 1.16
CA GLY A 142 0.72 23.98 -0.15
C GLY A 142 -0.52 24.61 -0.79
N GLU A 143 -0.31 25.68 -1.56
CA GLU A 143 -1.38 26.45 -2.23
C GLU A 143 -2.19 25.61 -3.23
N THR A 144 -1.53 24.68 -3.92
CA THR A 144 -2.12 23.80 -4.95
C THR A 144 -2.45 22.40 -4.43
N THR A 145 -2.22 22.15 -3.13
CA THR A 145 -2.56 20.88 -2.49
C THR A 145 -3.84 21.06 -1.68
N HIS A 146 -4.87 20.32 -2.08
CA HIS A 146 -6.20 20.42 -1.48
C HIS A 146 -6.57 19.20 -0.64
N ASP A 147 -5.71 18.19 -0.64
CA ASP A 147 -5.86 16.95 0.10
C ASP A 147 -5.07 16.91 1.42
N GLY A 148 -5.26 15.81 2.15
CA GLY A 148 -4.57 15.57 3.41
C GLY A 148 -4.74 14.15 3.93
N CYS A 149 -4.37 13.97 5.20
CA CYS A 149 -4.56 12.72 5.93
C CYS A 149 -5.66 12.87 6.97
N ALA A 150 -6.49 11.83 7.10
CA ALA A 150 -7.51 11.73 8.15
C ALA A 150 -7.29 10.48 9.01
N ILE A 151 -7.61 10.58 10.30
CA ILE A 151 -7.68 9.45 11.24
C ILE A 151 -9.09 9.41 11.80
N PHE A 152 -9.76 8.27 11.69
CA PHE A 152 -11.06 8.02 12.32
C PHE A 152 -10.95 6.87 13.32
N VAL A 153 -11.71 6.94 14.41
CA VAL A 153 -11.86 5.85 15.38
C VAL A 153 -13.32 5.60 15.69
N LYS A 154 -13.68 4.35 15.98
CA LYS A 154 -15.03 3.96 16.40
C LYS A 154 -15.27 4.38 17.85
N GLU A 155 -16.25 5.25 18.09
CA GLU A 155 -16.44 5.91 19.39
C GLU A 155 -16.81 4.94 20.54
N ASP A 156 -17.47 3.83 20.22
CA ASP A 156 -17.84 2.80 21.19
C ASP A 156 -16.65 1.98 21.70
N LYS A 157 -15.52 1.98 20.99
CA LYS A 157 -14.29 1.27 21.35
C LYS A 157 -13.14 2.18 21.73
N PHE A 158 -13.04 3.34 21.08
CA PHE A 158 -11.89 4.21 21.19
C PHE A 158 -12.27 5.68 21.23
N ARG A 159 -11.39 6.48 21.83
CA ARG A 159 -11.40 7.94 21.74
C ARG A 159 -10.03 8.46 21.30
N ILE A 160 -10.02 9.57 20.57
CA ILE A 160 -8.79 10.31 20.28
C ILE A 160 -8.49 11.22 21.47
N VAL A 161 -7.39 10.96 22.18
CA VAL A 161 -6.96 11.74 23.35
C VAL A 161 -6.29 13.03 22.91
N SER A 162 -5.44 12.95 21.89
CA SER A 162 -4.70 14.07 21.32
C SER A 162 -4.31 13.76 19.88
N SER A 163 -4.28 14.79 19.03
CA SER A 163 -3.81 14.70 17.65
C SER A 163 -2.62 15.62 17.43
N HIS A 164 -1.58 15.13 16.75
CA HIS A 164 -0.36 15.86 16.45
C HIS A 164 -0.13 15.82 14.93
N PRO A 165 -0.51 16.89 14.21
CA PRO A 165 -0.15 17.05 12.81
C PRO A 165 1.35 17.36 12.68
N LEU A 166 2.00 16.78 11.67
CA LEU A 166 3.40 17.01 11.34
C LEU A 166 3.50 17.49 9.90
N GLU A 167 3.99 18.72 9.72
CA GLU A 167 4.31 19.27 8.41
C GLU A 167 5.76 18.95 8.09
N TYR A 168 6.01 18.36 6.92
CA TYR A 168 7.38 18.05 6.53
C TYR A 168 8.09 19.22 5.87
N HIS A 169 7.37 20.23 5.39
CA HIS A 169 7.99 21.43 4.86
C HIS A 169 8.62 22.22 6.01
N VAL A 170 9.92 22.47 5.90
CA VAL A 170 10.66 23.33 6.82
C VAL A 170 11.15 24.54 6.03
N PRO A 171 10.61 25.75 6.29
CA PRO A 171 10.99 26.96 5.55
C PRO A 171 12.51 27.17 5.54
N GLY A 172 13.08 27.32 4.34
CA GLY A 172 14.52 27.53 4.14
C GLY A 172 15.39 26.27 4.21
N HIS A 173 14.83 25.10 4.51
CA HIS A 173 15.59 23.84 4.53
C HIS A 173 15.83 23.31 3.10
N PRO A 174 17.06 22.90 2.72
CA PRO A 174 17.40 22.56 1.33
C PRO A 174 16.77 21.25 0.82
N VAL A 175 16.41 20.33 1.72
CA VAL A 175 15.79 19.03 1.39
C VAL A 175 14.28 18.99 1.67
N LEU A 176 13.86 19.46 2.85
CA LEU A 176 12.49 19.45 3.34
C LEU A 176 11.67 20.61 2.76
N ASP A 177 11.53 20.65 1.44
CA ASP A 177 10.92 21.73 0.65
C ASP A 177 9.56 21.31 0.03
N ARG A 178 8.86 20.34 0.65
CA ARG A 178 7.62 19.76 0.12
C ARG A 178 6.54 19.68 1.19
N ASP A 179 5.32 20.08 0.82
CA ASP A 179 4.16 20.20 1.72
C ASP A 179 3.47 18.86 2.01
N ASN A 180 4.20 17.74 1.91
CA ASN A 180 3.69 16.46 2.43
C ASN A 180 3.52 16.57 3.95
N ILE A 181 2.65 15.73 4.51
CA ILE A 181 2.34 15.76 5.94
C ILE A 181 2.25 14.35 6.52
N ALA A 182 2.35 14.25 7.84
CA ALA A 182 1.81 13.17 8.62
C ALA A 182 0.75 13.71 9.60
N LEU A 183 -0.14 12.82 10.01
CA LEU A 183 -1.08 13.04 11.10
C LEU A 183 -0.91 11.88 12.07
N THR A 184 -0.67 12.19 13.34
CA THR A 184 -0.59 11.19 14.41
C THR A 184 -1.64 11.46 15.47
N ALA A 185 -2.12 10.42 16.13
CA ALA A 185 -3.08 10.53 17.21
C ALA A 185 -2.74 9.52 18.32
N VAL A 186 -2.90 9.95 19.57
CA VAL A 186 -2.91 9.04 20.72
C VAL A 186 -4.35 8.60 20.91
N VAL A 187 -4.59 7.30 20.77
CA VAL A 187 -5.89 6.67 20.88
C VAL A 187 -5.96 5.88 22.18
N GLU A 188 -7.11 5.94 22.86
CA GLU A 188 -7.36 5.25 24.11
C GLU A 188 -8.62 4.39 24.01
N GLU A 189 -8.61 3.18 24.58
CA GLU A 189 -9.79 2.33 24.70
C GLU A 189 -10.87 2.99 25.59
N THR A 190 -12.11 3.00 25.12
CA THR A 190 -13.26 3.61 25.84
C THR A 190 -13.73 2.74 27.02
N SER A 191 -13.57 1.41 26.93
CA SER A 191 -14.07 0.46 27.93
C SER A 191 -13.00 0.04 28.93
N ASN A 192 -13.21 0.40 30.21
CA ASN A 192 -12.43 -0.09 31.35
C ASN A 192 -12.95 -1.44 31.83
N ALA A 193 -12.42 -2.54 31.30
CA ALA A 193 -12.61 -3.83 31.98
C ALA A 193 -11.81 -3.77 33.29
N ASN A 194 -12.50 -3.68 34.43
CA ASN A 194 -11.97 -3.87 35.80
C ASN A 194 -11.22 -2.69 36.45
N GLY A 195 -11.47 -1.44 36.04
CA GLY A 195 -10.91 -0.26 36.73
C GLY A 195 -9.39 -0.06 36.56
N SER A 196 -8.77 -0.76 35.60
CA SER A 196 -7.42 -0.46 35.13
C SER A 196 -7.37 0.84 34.34
N THR A 197 -6.17 1.43 34.22
CA THR A 197 -5.92 2.52 33.28
C THR A 197 -6.21 2.04 31.85
N PRO A 198 -7.09 2.73 31.09
CA PRO A 198 -7.41 2.29 29.75
C PRO A 198 -6.18 2.26 28.84
N ALA A 199 -6.12 1.26 27.98
CA ALA A 199 -4.96 1.05 27.12
C ALA A 199 -4.86 2.15 26.07
N ARG A 200 -3.63 2.57 25.77
CA ARG A 200 -3.33 3.59 24.77
C ARG A 200 -2.39 3.07 23.70
N PHE A 201 -2.47 3.64 22.51
CA PHE A 201 -1.53 3.41 21.41
C PHE A 201 -1.51 4.62 20.48
N VAL A 202 -0.43 4.75 19.70
CA VAL A 202 -0.31 5.76 18.65
C VAL A 202 -0.83 5.19 17.34
N VAL A 203 -1.65 5.98 16.67
CA VAL A 203 -2.03 5.79 15.27
C VAL A 203 -1.36 6.88 14.45
N ALA A 204 -0.56 6.50 13.47
CA ALA A 204 0.16 7.40 12.59
C ALA A 204 -0.23 7.16 11.14
N ASN A 205 -0.50 8.25 10.44
CA ASN A 205 -0.92 8.31 9.05
C ASN A 205 0.02 9.24 8.28
N THR A 206 0.54 8.82 7.13
CA THR A 206 1.38 9.69 6.29
C THR A 206 1.10 9.50 4.80
N HIS A 207 1.41 10.55 4.03
CA HIS A 207 1.53 10.46 2.58
C HIS A 207 2.86 11.10 2.17
N LEU A 208 3.88 10.26 1.97
CA LEU A 208 5.23 10.70 1.60
C LEU A 208 5.29 11.21 0.15
N LEU A 209 6.33 11.98 -0.16
CA LEU A 209 6.54 12.52 -1.50
C LEU A 209 6.44 11.44 -2.58
N PHE A 210 5.65 11.68 -3.63
CA PHE A 210 5.50 10.77 -4.77
C PHE A 210 6.78 10.60 -5.59
N ASN A 211 7.45 11.71 -5.93
CA ASN A 211 8.53 11.77 -6.92
C ASN A 211 9.62 10.71 -6.66
N PRO A 212 9.82 9.74 -7.57
CA PRO A 212 10.72 8.61 -7.35
C PRO A 212 12.20 9.00 -7.36
N ASN A 213 12.52 10.19 -7.89
CA ASN A 213 13.89 10.69 -8.03
C ASN A 213 14.35 11.53 -6.83
N ARG A 214 13.49 11.71 -5.83
CA ARG A 214 13.74 12.53 -4.65
C ARG A 214 13.72 11.70 -3.37
N GLY A 215 14.41 10.55 -3.41
CA GLY A 215 14.47 9.64 -2.28
C GLY A 215 15.10 10.24 -1.01
N GLU A 216 15.96 11.25 -1.16
CA GLU A 216 16.52 12.02 -0.05
C GLU A 216 15.46 12.84 0.70
N ILE A 217 14.44 13.34 -0.01
CA ILE A 217 13.29 13.99 0.65
C ILE A 217 12.48 12.95 1.39
N LYS A 218 12.18 11.81 0.76
CA LYS A 218 11.40 10.74 1.40
C LYS A 218 12.09 10.23 2.67
N LEU A 219 13.42 10.07 2.64
CA LEU A 219 14.20 9.71 3.81
C LEU A 219 14.09 10.76 4.92
N ALA A 220 14.21 12.05 4.59
CA ALA A 220 14.10 13.13 5.57
C ALA A 220 12.69 13.20 6.18
N GLN A 221 11.63 13.10 5.36
CA GLN A 221 10.23 13.04 5.81
C GLN A 221 9.98 11.85 6.74
N LEU A 222 10.48 10.68 6.35
CA LEU A 222 10.38 9.47 7.12
C LEU A 222 11.12 9.59 8.46
N ASN A 223 12.35 10.11 8.45
CA ASN A 223 13.14 10.32 9.66
C ASN A 223 12.44 11.28 10.64
N MET A 224 11.92 12.41 10.16
CA MET A 224 11.12 13.33 10.99
C MET A 224 9.92 12.64 11.63
N LEU A 225 9.21 11.79 10.88
CA LEU A 225 8.09 11.03 11.41
C LEU A 225 8.53 10.03 12.49
N LEU A 226 9.62 9.30 12.27
CA LEU A 226 10.13 8.31 13.21
C LEU A 226 10.64 8.95 14.51
N GLU A 227 11.31 10.10 14.40
CA GLU A 227 11.70 10.93 15.55
C GLU A 227 10.47 11.40 16.34
N HIS A 228 9.45 11.93 15.64
CA HIS A 228 8.20 12.35 16.26
C HIS A 228 7.48 11.20 17.00
N LEU A 229 7.42 10.01 16.39
CA LEU A 229 6.85 8.82 17.04
C LEU A 229 7.65 8.39 18.27
N THR A 230 8.97 8.55 18.23
CA THR A 230 9.86 8.25 19.36
C THR A 230 9.62 9.25 20.49
N SER A 231 9.50 10.54 20.20
CA SER A 231 9.14 11.57 21.20
C SER A 231 7.79 11.29 21.84
N LEU A 232 6.77 10.91 21.06
CA LEU A 232 5.46 10.51 21.63
C LEU A 232 5.56 9.31 22.58
N ARG A 233 6.43 8.32 22.29
CA ARG A 233 6.68 7.22 23.24
C ARG A 233 7.38 7.73 24.50
N GLN A 234 8.35 8.62 24.39
CA GLN A 234 9.04 9.20 25.55
C GLN A 234 8.11 10.02 26.46
N GLU A 235 7.17 10.76 25.87
CA GLU A 235 6.20 11.59 26.62
C GLU A 235 5.15 10.74 27.35
N HIS A 236 4.81 9.57 26.83
CA HIS A 236 3.74 8.74 27.37
C HIS A 236 4.25 7.46 28.07
N ASN A 237 4.85 6.56 27.30
CA ASN A 237 5.39 5.28 27.75
C ASN A 237 6.32 4.76 26.65
N LEU A 238 7.57 4.40 26.98
CA LEU A 238 8.56 3.91 26.01
C LEU A 238 8.08 2.67 25.22
N MET A 239 7.17 1.89 25.79
CA MET A 239 6.56 0.72 25.16
C MET A 239 5.20 1.02 24.50
N LEU A 240 4.74 2.27 24.47
CA LEU A 240 3.47 2.67 23.89
C LEU A 240 3.37 2.09 22.46
N PRO A 241 2.35 1.26 22.16
CA PRO A 241 2.25 0.62 20.86
C PRO A 241 2.06 1.64 19.75
N VAL A 242 2.64 1.38 18.58
CA VAL A 242 2.55 2.26 17.41
C VAL A 242 2.02 1.48 16.22
N LEU A 243 0.95 1.98 15.61
CA LEU A 243 0.47 1.60 14.29
C LEU A 243 0.78 2.74 13.32
N LEU A 244 1.70 2.49 12.38
CA LEU A 244 2.12 3.45 11.37
C LEU A 244 1.66 2.96 10.00
N SER A 245 0.81 3.72 9.33
CA SER A 245 0.34 3.40 7.99
C SER A 245 0.29 4.63 7.09
N GLY A 246 0.07 4.40 5.81
CA GLY A 246 0.11 5.47 4.83
C GLY A 246 0.45 4.98 3.45
N ASP A 247 0.47 5.94 2.52
CA ASP A 247 1.14 5.81 1.24
C ASP A 247 2.58 6.33 1.39
N PHE A 248 3.52 5.40 1.37
CA PHE A 248 4.93 5.72 1.57
C PHE A 248 5.64 6.02 0.25
N ASN A 249 5.01 5.75 -0.89
CA ASN A 249 5.63 5.86 -2.21
C ASN A 249 7.03 5.20 -2.25
N LEU A 250 7.17 4.02 -1.66
CA LEU A 250 8.39 3.22 -1.67
C LEU A 250 8.04 1.76 -1.91
N ALA A 251 8.97 0.99 -2.49
CA ALA A 251 8.75 -0.41 -2.83
C ALA A 251 9.34 -1.35 -1.77
N PRO A 252 8.85 -2.60 -1.63
CA PRO A 252 9.28 -3.52 -0.57
C PRO A 252 10.77 -3.92 -0.57
N HIS A 253 11.46 -3.74 -1.69
CA HIS A 253 12.88 -4.07 -1.86
C HIS A 253 13.78 -2.84 -1.70
N SER A 254 13.21 -1.69 -1.37
CA SER A 254 13.91 -0.41 -1.34
C SER A 254 14.76 -0.24 -0.08
N PRO A 255 15.81 0.60 -0.12
CA PRO A 255 16.53 1.05 1.06
C PRO A 255 15.62 1.62 2.16
N LEU A 256 14.57 2.38 1.80
CA LEU A 256 13.65 2.97 2.78
C LEU A 256 12.74 1.95 3.45
N TYR A 257 12.28 0.92 2.71
CA TYR A 257 11.59 -0.21 3.33
C TYR A 257 12.51 -0.94 4.32
N HIS A 258 13.79 -1.14 3.91
CA HIS A 258 14.77 -1.76 4.78
C HIS A 258 14.94 -0.97 6.07
N PHE A 259 15.17 0.34 5.98
CA PHE A 259 15.30 1.24 7.13
C PHE A 259 14.17 1.02 8.16
N LEU A 260 12.91 1.09 7.71
CA LEU A 260 11.73 0.84 8.55
C LEU A 260 11.74 -0.53 9.24
N SER A 261 12.20 -1.56 8.54
CA SER A 261 12.13 -2.94 9.03
C SER A 261 13.34 -3.37 9.88
N SER A 262 14.51 -2.77 9.65
CA SER A 262 15.77 -3.11 10.34
C SER A 262 16.09 -2.16 11.48
N GLY A 263 15.53 -0.94 11.47
CA GLY A 263 15.87 0.12 12.41
C GLY A 263 17.14 0.87 12.04
N GLU A 264 17.82 0.54 10.95
CA GLU A 264 19.08 1.20 10.56
C GLU A 264 19.25 1.26 9.03
N LEU A 265 19.84 2.36 8.56
CA LEU A 265 20.27 2.52 7.17
C LEU A 265 21.60 3.27 7.11
N ASP A 266 22.65 2.59 6.64
CA ASP A 266 23.83 3.26 6.12
C ASP A 266 23.52 3.85 4.74
N ALA A 267 23.32 5.17 4.71
CA ALA A 267 23.02 5.92 3.50
C ALA A 267 24.28 6.37 2.73
N SER A 268 25.48 6.05 3.22
CA SER A 268 26.74 6.61 2.70
C SER A 268 26.90 6.40 1.18
N GLY A 269 26.92 7.48 0.42
CA GLY A 269 27.07 7.45 -1.03
C GLY A 269 25.89 6.84 -1.81
N LEU A 270 24.80 6.41 -1.15
CA LEU A 270 23.65 5.84 -1.84
C LEU A 270 23.05 6.83 -2.83
N SER A 271 22.64 6.33 -3.99
CA SER A 271 21.97 7.18 -4.97
C SER A 271 20.57 7.56 -4.51
N ARG A 272 20.24 8.86 -4.53
CA ARG A 272 18.88 9.33 -4.20
C ARG A 272 17.78 8.74 -5.08
N TYR A 273 18.13 8.30 -6.28
CA TYR A 273 17.19 7.72 -7.26
C TYR A 273 16.79 6.28 -6.91
N ASP A 274 17.56 5.61 -6.05
CA ASP A 274 17.36 4.19 -5.72
C ASP A 274 16.67 3.99 -4.36
N LEU A 275 16.65 5.03 -3.51
CA LEU A 275 16.15 4.94 -2.12
C LEU A 275 14.70 4.46 -2.01
N SER A 276 13.80 4.86 -2.91
CA SER A 276 12.40 4.40 -2.86
C SER A 276 12.16 3.10 -3.61
N GLY A 277 13.08 2.63 -4.45
CA GLY A 277 12.88 1.45 -5.30
C GLY A 277 11.79 1.59 -6.39
N GLN A 278 11.13 2.76 -6.52
CA GLN A 278 10.11 2.97 -7.55
C GLN A 278 10.68 3.00 -8.97
N ASN A 279 11.96 3.35 -9.11
CA ASN A 279 12.66 3.44 -10.40
C ASN A 279 13.13 2.09 -10.97
N LEU A 280 12.76 0.95 -10.36
CA LEU A 280 13.19 -0.34 -10.89
C LEU A 280 12.79 -0.52 -12.35
N SER A 281 13.80 -0.80 -13.17
CA SER A 281 13.72 -0.79 -14.64
C SER A 281 12.51 -1.54 -15.19
N LYS A 282 11.98 -1.08 -16.33
CA LYS A 282 10.97 -1.79 -17.17
C LYS A 282 11.33 -3.26 -17.46
N HIS A 283 12.60 -3.64 -17.33
CA HIS A 283 13.08 -5.02 -17.46
C HIS A 283 12.72 -5.90 -16.25
N ALA A 284 12.75 -5.35 -15.03
CA ALA A 284 12.27 -6.03 -13.84
C ALA A 284 10.77 -6.31 -13.96
N GLU A 285 9.96 -5.31 -14.29
CA GLU A 285 8.51 -5.45 -14.52
C GLU A 285 8.18 -6.54 -15.56
N LYS A 286 8.90 -6.56 -16.71
CA LYS A 286 8.69 -7.59 -17.76
C LYS A 286 8.97 -9.01 -17.28
N LYS A 287 9.91 -9.21 -16.36
CA LYS A 287 10.20 -10.52 -15.77
C LYS A 287 9.10 -10.94 -14.79
N THR A 288 8.55 -9.98 -14.02
CA THR A 288 7.47 -10.17 -13.05
C THR A 288 6.09 -10.43 -13.67
N ILE A 289 5.88 -10.04 -14.94
CA ILE A 289 4.63 -10.30 -15.71
C ILE A 289 4.54 -11.77 -16.15
N ARG A 290 5.67 -12.48 -16.30
CA ARG A 290 5.71 -13.84 -16.89
C ARG A 290 5.50 -14.96 -15.87
N THR A 291 5.52 -14.67 -14.58
CA THR A 291 5.24 -15.65 -13.52
C THR A 291 3.76 -15.58 -13.14
N ASN A 292 3.04 -16.69 -13.34
CA ASN A 292 1.67 -16.87 -12.87
C ASN A 292 1.69 -16.99 -11.33
N GLU A 293 1.91 -15.87 -10.64
CA GLU A 293 2.01 -15.75 -9.18
C GLU A 293 0.62 -15.66 -8.56
N ASN A 294 -0.26 -16.60 -8.87
CA ASN A 294 -1.39 -16.86 -7.96
C ASN A 294 -0.79 -17.50 -6.70
N ASP A 295 -0.36 -16.67 -5.75
CA ASP A 295 0.26 -17.07 -4.50
C ASP A 295 -0.71 -17.78 -3.58
N ARG A 296 -1.01 -19.04 -3.86
CA ARG A 296 -1.66 -19.88 -2.86
C ARG A 296 -0.72 -20.27 -1.72
N ALA A 297 0.59 -20.08 -1.90
CA ALA A 297 1.64 -20.53 -0.97
C ALA A 297 2.22 -19.42 -0.07
N ARG A 298 1.75 -18.16 -0.14
CA ARG A 298 2.29 -17.05 0.69
C ARG A 298 1.50 -16.78 1.98
N HIS A 299 0.58 -17.64 2.39
CA HIS A 299 -0.46 -17.28 3.37
C HIS A 299 -0.25 -17.80 4.80
N HIS A 300 0.95 -17.69 5.37
CA HIS A 300 1.25 -18.11 6.74
C HIS A 300 2.26 -17.20 7.48
N GLY A 301 2.06 -15.87 7.52
CA GLY A 301 3.01 -14.93 8.14
C GLY A 301 2.46 -14.17 9.35
N ASN A 302 3.26 -14.05 10.42
CA ASN A 302 2.93 -13.38 11.69
C ASN A 302 3.56 -11.97 11.80
N GLY A 303 3.57 -11.19 10.70
CA GLY A 303 4.25 -9.88 10.66
C GLY A 303 5.77 -9.99 10.67
N THR A 304 6.35 -10.51 9.58
CA THR A 304 7.77 -10.90 9.53
C THR A 304 8.62 -10.03 8.61
N ALA A 305 8.20 -8.78 8.35
CA ALA A 305 8.90 -7.86 7.44
C ALA A 305 10.43 -7.93 7.63
N HIS A 306 11.12 -8.23 6.53
CA HIS A 306 12.58 -8.28 6.51
C HIS A 306 13.09 -7.48 5.31
N GLY A 307 13.78 -6.39 5.61
CA GLY A 307 14.37 -5.50 4.63
C GLY A 307 15.37 -6.23 3.75
N LYS A 308 15.11 -6.24 2.44
CA LYS A 308 15.94 -6.97 1.46
C LYS A 308 17.01 -6.14 0.77
N PHE A 309 17.17 -4.89 1.19
CA PHE A 309 18.20 -4.05 0.66
C PHE A 309 19.57 -4.59 1.10
N ASN A 310 20.38 -5.02 0.13
CA ASN A 310 21.77 -5.36 0.38
C ASN A 310 22.64 -4.12 0.15
N ALA A 311 22.97 -3.42 1.24
CA ALA A 311 23.77 -2.22 1.23
C ALA A 311 25.16 -2.40 0.57
N ALA A 312 25.71 -3.62 0.54
CA ALA A 312 26.98 -3.93 -0.10
C ALA A 312 26.89 -4.04 -1.63
N LYS A 313 25.69 -4.29 -2.18
CA LYS A 313 25.43 -4.34 -3.63
C LYS A 313 24.83 -3.05 -4.17
N ALA A 314 24.60 -2.07 -3.31
CA ALA A 314 24.00 -0.80 -3.68
C ALA A 314 24.95 0.03 -4.55
N ARG A 315 24.40 0.77 -5.50
CA ARG A 315 25.15 1.77 -6.26
C ARG A 315 25.51 2.91 -5.31
N ARG A 316 26.82 3.16 -5.15
CA ARG A 316 27.36 4.22 -4.30
C ARG A 316 28.17 5.22 -5.12
N ASP A 317 27.50 6.23 -5.64
CA ASP A 317 28.11 7.27 -6.46
C ASP A 317 27.58 8.68 -6.19
N ASP A 318 26.65 8.84 -5.25
CA ASP A 318 26.01 10.13 -4.93
C ASP A 318 26.49 10.69 -3.58
N PHE A 319 27.81 10.84 -3.44
CA PHE A 319 28.45 11.38 -2.25
C PHE A 319 28.16 12.88 -2.00
N ARG A 320 27.50 13.55 -2.95
CA ARG A 320 27.05 14.94 -2.80
C ARG A 320 25.79 15.02 -1.95
N VAL A 321 24.92 14.00 -2.03
CA VAL A 321 23.70 13.92 -1.22
C VAL A 321 24.00 13.25 0.11
N PHE A 322 24.57 12.04 0.09
CA PHE A 322 24.91 11.30 1.30
C PHE A 322 26.42 11.14 1.42
N LYS A 323 27.03 11.92 2.31
CA LYS A 323 28.46 11.86 2.58
C LYS A 323 28.83 10.52 3.23
N ALA A 324 30.12 10.21 3.24
CA ALA A 324 30.62 9.04 3.98
C ALA A 324 30.20 9.12 5.46
N ASN A 325 29.89 7.95 6.05
CA ASN A 325 29.41 7.79 7.43
C ASN A 325 28.06 8.46 7.72
N THR A 326 27.18 8.57 6.72
CA THR A 326 25.80 9.01 6.94
C THR A 326 24.95 7.80 7.30
N VAL A 327 24.61 7.66 8.58
CA VAL A 327 23.79 6.56 9.11
C VAL A 327 22.53 7.12 9.76
N TYR A 328 21.40 6.51 9.47
CA TYR A 328 20.11 6.79 10.11
C TYR A 328 19.68 5.59 10.93
N SER A 329 19.06 5.81 12.09
CA SER A 329 18.57 4.74 12.95
C SER A 329 17.26 5.11 13.65
N HIS A 330 16.50 4.09 14.04
CA HIS A 330 15.33 4.21 14.92
C HIS A 330 15.16 2.94 15.75
N GLU A 331 14.53 3.08 16.93
CA GLU A 331 14.32 1.95 17.86
C GLU A 331 12.91 1.33 17.77
N LEU A 332 12.10 1.83 16.84
CA LEU A 332 10.75 1.31 16.60
C LEU A 332 10.85 -0.07 15.91
N ASP A 333 10.72 -1.15 16.68
CA ASP A 333 10.75 -2.55 16.21
C ASP A 333 9.52 -2.89 15.34
N PHE A 334 9.48 -2.30 14.15
CA PHE A 334 8.35 -2.40 13.25
C PHE A 334 8.31 -3.74 12.51
N ALA A 335 7.12 -4.32 12.43
CA ALA A 335 6.75 -5.35 11.47
C ALA A 335 5.67 -4.82 10.53
N SER A 336 5.62 -5.30 9.29
CA SER A 336 4.50 -5.04 8.38
C SER A 336 3.42 -6.10 8.55
N ALA A 337 2.15 -5.68 8.63
CA ALA A 337 1.00 -6.57 8.75
C ALA A 337 0.81 -7.49 7.54
N TYR A 338 1.26 -7.03 6.37
CA TYR A 338 1.06 -7.73 5.10
C TYR A 338 2.25 -8.58 4.66
N ALA A 339 3.45 -8.33 5.21
CA ALA A 339 4.64 -9.12 4.93
C ALA A 339 4.51 -10.54 5.48
N GLN A 340 4.45 -11.53 4.57
CA GLN A 340 4.29 -12.94 4.90
C GLN A 340 5.47 -13.79 4.43
N SER A 341 6.13 -14.46 5.39
CA SER A 341 7.20 -15.45 5.15
C SER A 341 8.26 -14.99 4.13
N PRO A 342 8.93 -13.84 4.38
CA PRO A 342 10.00 -13.41 3.50
C PRO A 342 11.08 -14.50 3.44
N ASN A 343 11.55 -14.74 2.23
CA ASN A 343 12.69 -15.60 1.93
C ASN A 343 13.59 -14.86 0.92
N ASP A 344 14.69 -15.43 0.46
CA ASP A 344 15.58 -14.74 -0.47
C ASP A 344 14.89 -14.19 -1.73
N LYS A 345 13.80 -14.83 -2.18
CA LYS A 345 13.10 -14.52 -3.44
C LYS A 345 11.90 -13.57 -3.30
N CYS A 346 11.20 -13.55 -2.14
CA CYS A 346 10.01 -12.70 -1.92
C CYS A 346 10.08 -11.91 -0.59
N THR A 347 9.71 -10.62 -0.57
CA THR A 347 9.60 -9.79 0.66
C THR A 347 8.40 -10.18 1.53
N GLY A 348 7.52 -11.02 1.00
CA GLY A 348 6.25 -11.37 1.63
C GLY A 348 5.16 -10.31 1.45
N GLU A 349 5.50 -9.14 0.94
CA GLU A 349 4.54 -8.06 0.69
C GLU A 349 3.65 -8.34 -0.53
N PRO A 350 2.44 -7.76 -0.58
CA PRO A 350 1.59 -7.81 -1.75
C PRO A 350 2.31 -7.27 -2.98
N LYS A 351 1.91 -7.75 -4.15
CA LYS A 351 2.49 -7.28 -5.41
C LYS A 351 2.04 -5.86 -5.77
N PHE A 352 0.77 -5.58 -5.49
CA PHE A 352 0.11 -4.32 -5.84
C PHE A 352 -0.77 -3.86 -4.68
N THR A 353 -0.56 -2.63 -4.26
CA THR A 353 -1.49 -1.84 -3.45
C THR A 353 -2.02 -0.67 -4.29
N ILE A 354 -1.21 -0.15 -5.22
CA ILE A 354 -1.60 0.74 -6.31
C ILE A 354 -1.54 0.02 -7.66
N PHE A 355 -2.50 0.31 -8.55
CA PHE A 355 -2.48 -0.21 -9.91
C PHE A 355 -2.96 0.82 -10.94
N HIS A 356 -2.10 1.80 -11.22
CA HIS A 356 -2.37 2.90 -12.14
C HIS A 356 -1.39 2.93 -13.34
N ASN A 357 -1.70 3.72 -14.37
CA ASN A 357 -0.85 3.92 -15.55
C ASN A 357 0.38 4.77 -15.22
N GLY A 358 1.45 4.11 -14.79
CA GLY A 358 2.72 4.77 -14.42
C GLY A 358 3.13 4.54 -12.97
N SER A 359 2.28 3.90 -12.16
CA SER A 359 2.61 3.45 -10.80
C SER A 359 1.92 2.13 -10.50
N ARG A 360 2.71 1.06 -10.41
CA ARG A 360 2.24 -0.30 -10.08
C ARG A 360 3.22 -0.92 -9.10
N GLY A 361 2.75 -1.17 -7.88
CA GLY A 361 3.56 -1.81 -6.86
C GLY A 361 2.85 -1.83 -5.51
N ALA A 362 3.51 -2.37 -4.49
CA ALA A 362 3.15 -2.10 -3.12
C ALA A 362 3.87 -0.83 -2.67
N VAL A 363 3.08 0.18 -2.30
CA VAL A 363 3.54 1.47 -1.77
C VAL A 363 2.82 1.85 -0.47
N ASP A 364 1.70 1.18 -0.20
CA ASP A 364 0.90 1.34 1.01
C ASP A 364 1.25 0.25 2.02
N TYR A 365 1.38 0.63 3.29
CA TYR A 365 1.80 -0.29 4.34
C TYR A 365 1.03 -0.06 5.64
N ILE A 366 0.92 -1.11 6.46
CA ILE A 366 0.54 -1.03 7.88
C ILE A 366 1.70 -1.63 8.68
N TRP A 367 2.53 -0.77 9.24
CA TRP A 367 3.59 -1.09 10.18
C TRP A 367 3.07 -1.07 11.61
N PHE A 368 3.56 -1.98 12.44
CA PHE A 368 3.21 -2.04 13.85
C PHE A 368 4.41 -2.45 14.70
N THR A 369 4.50 -1.96 15.93
CA THR A 369 5.55 -2.36 16.88
C THR A 369 5.31 -3.79 17.36
N ARG A 370 6.09 -4.76 16.84
CA ARG A 370 5.82 -6.21 17.03
C ARG A 370 5.96 -6.69 18.47
N GLY A 371 6.71 -5.95 19.30
CA GLY A 371 6.85 -6.23 20.72
C GLY A 371 5.58 -5.97 21.53
N SER A 372 4.73 -5.02 21.08
CA SER A 372 3.57 -4.53 21.86
C SER A 372 2.22 -4.69 21.15
N LEU A 373 2.23 -5.11 19.88
CA LEU A 373 1.03 -5.42 19.09
C LEU A 373 1.19 -6.80 18.44
N HIS A 374 0.08 -7.50 18.28
CA HIS A 374 0.00 -8.74 17.51
C HIS A 374 -0.99 -8.61 16.37
N CYS A 375 -0.59 -9.00 15.16
CA CYS A 375 -1.45 -9.05 13.98
C CYS A 375 -2.10 -10.42 13.85
N HIS A 376 -3.43 -10.47 13.95
CA HIS A 376 -4.24 -11.69 13.85
C HIS A 376 -4.61 -12.06 12.41
N GLY A 377 -4.34 -11.20 11.44
CA GLY A 377 -4.71 -11.43 10.05
C GLY A 377 -5.00 -10.17 9.27
N VAL A 378 -5.22 -10.34 7.98
CA VAL A 378 -5.44 -9.27 7.01
C VAL A 378 -6.54 -9.62 6.01
N VAL A 379 -7.11 -8.61 5.36
CA VAL A 379 -7.89 -8.82 4.13
C VAL A 379 -6.93 -8.98 2.95
N GLU A 380 -7.05 -10.09 2.21
CA GLU A 380 -6.19 -10.39 1.06
C GLU A 380 -6.26 -9.30 -0.03
N MET A 381 -5.19 -9.14 -0.81
CA MET A 381 -5.20 -8.25 -1.97
C MET A 381 -5.87 -8.88 -3.19
N ILE A 382 -6.29 -8.04 -4.13
CA ILE A 382 -6.85 -8.51 -5.40
C ILE A 382 -5.77 -9.28 -6.17
N PRO A 383 -6.05 -10.50 -6.67
CA PRO A 383 -5.12 -11.25 -7.49
C PRO A 383 -4.63 -10.42 -8.68
N ALA A 384 -3.30 -10.37 -8.87
CA ALA A 384 -2.65 -9.59 -9.92
C ALA A 384 -3.25 -9.81 -11.31
N GLY A 385 -3.56 -11.07 -11.67
CA GLY A 385 -4.14 -11.42 -12.96
C GLY A 385 -5.45 -10.68 -13.26
N LEU A 386 -6.25 -10.38 -12.22
CA LEU A 386 -7.51 -9.66 -12.38
C LEU A 386 -7.29 -8.14 -12.52
N LEU A 387 -6.28 -7.58 -11.85
CA LEU A 387 -5.87 -6.19 -12.05
C LEU A 387 -5.40 -5.98 -13.50
N PHE A 388 -4.61 -6.91 -14.05
CA PHE A 388 -4.18 -6.85 -15.45
C PHE A 388 -5.33 -6.93 -16.46
N VAL A 389 -6.42 -7.66 -16.16
CA VAL A 389 -7.64 -7.67 -16.99
C VAL A 389 -8.28 -6.28 -17.03
N ASN A 390 -8.33 -5.59 -15.89
CA ASN A 390 -8.87 -4.25 -15.78
C ASN A 390 -7.95 -3.15 -16.33
N LYS A 391 -6.66 -3.47 -16.56
CA LYS A 391 -5.57 -2.61 -17.05
C LYS A 391 -5.11 -1.51 -16.08
N GLU A 392 -6.04 -0.87 -15.39
CA GLU A 392 -5.77 0.17 -14.39
C GLU A 392 -6.94 0.30 -13.41
N LEU A 393 -6.66 0.97 -12.30
CA LEU A 393 -7.61 1.52 -11.34
C LEU A 393 -7.56 3.07 -11.46
N PRO A 394 -8.64 3.79 -11.10
CA PRO A 394 -9.95 3.29 -10.70
C PRO A 394 -10.70 2.62 -11.86
N THR A 395 -11.73 1.84 -11.51
CA THR A 395 -12.67 1.19 -12.43
C THR A 395 -14.10 1.52 -12.02
N MET A 396 -15.09 1.04 -12.78
CA MET A 396 -16.49 1.15 -12.36
C MET A 396 -16.79 0.43 -11.03
N GLU A 397 -15.94 -0.53 -10.64
CA GLU A 397 -16.09 -1.32 -9.41
C GLU A 397 -15.19 -0.83 -8.26
N HIS A 398 -14.10 -0.11 -8.57
CA HIS A 398 -13.10 0.37 -7.61
C HIS A 398 -12.89 1.88 -7.77
N SER A 399 -13.16 2.65 -6.73
CA SER A 399 -13.24 4.12 -6.82
C SER A 399 -11.99 4.87 -6.35
N SER A 400 -10.90 4.13 -6.13
CA SER A 400 -9.54 4.63 -5.94
C SER A 400 -8.62 3.81 -6.85
N ASP A 401 -7.46 4.38 -7.19
CA ASP A 401 -6.36 3.68 -7.84
C ASP A 401 -5.52 2.83 -6.87
N HIS A 402 -5.73 3.01 -5.57
CA HIS A 402 -5.23 2.17 -4.48
C HIS A 402 -6.27 1.16 -3.98
N LEU A 403 -5.76 0.10 -3.34
CA LEU A 403 -6.54 -0.90 -2.62
C LEU A 403 -6.44 -0.64 -1.12
N SER A 404 -7.56 -0.71 -0.40
CA SER A 404 -7.56 -0.57 1.06
C SER A 404 -6.79 -1.71 1.73
N LEU A 405 -5.89 -1.38 2.65
CA LEU A 405 -5.26 -2.34 3.55
C LEU A 405 -6.12 -2.46 4.80
N VAL A 406 -6.37 -3.69 5.26
CA VAL A 406 -7.17 -3.97 6.45
C VAL A 406 -6.54 -5.11 7.24
N ALA A 407 -6.27 -4.88 8.52
CA ALA A 407 -5.64 -5.83 9.43
C ALA A 407 -6.37 -5.86 10.79
N ASN A 408 -6.25 -6.96 11.53
CA ASN A 408 -6.83 -7.11 12.86
C ASN A 408 -5.71 -7.26 13.87
N PHE A 409 -5.77 -6.49 14.95
CA PHE A 409 -4.72 -6.41 15.95
C PHE A 409 -5.25 -6.67 17.34
N SER A 410 -4.37 -7.08 18.24
CA SER A 410 -4.54 -6.92 19.68
C SER A 410 -3.31 -6.28 20.28
N LEU A 411 -3.52 -5.53 21.36
CA LEU A 411 -2.44 -5.09 22.23
C LEU A 411 -1.86 -6.32 22.97
N ARG A 412 -0.57 -6.28 23.30
CA ARG A 412 0.13 -7.33 24.05
C ARG A 412 0.30 -6.99 25.51
#